data_AF-A0A931R1T3-F1
#
_entry.id   AF-A0A931R1T3-F1
#
_cell.length_a   1.000
_cell.length_b   1.000
_cell.length_c   1.000
_cell.angle_alpha   90.00
_cell.angle_beta   90.00
_cell.angle_gamma   90.00
#
_symmetry.space_group_name_H-M   'P 1'
#
loop_
_entity.id
_entity.type
_entity.pdbx_description
1 polymer ?
#
loop_
_entity_poly.entity_id
_entity_poly.type
_entity_poly.pdbx_seq_one_letter_code
_entity_poly.pdbx_strand_id
1 'polypeptide(L)'
;MSSPFPGMDPYLEGEMWQELHETLAGAIRAQLMPHLVPRYVALLAKRYVLDRPALGIVGLPSERVIYPDVHVVTTPDAPSSRGAEEAGVAVAEPAVELPSPMIEEVPLLSVEIRDVAQRLLVTILEILSPVNKHGEGARDYAERRMELLKTHTHLLEIDLLRQGTRIQLLGEPPPAPYYVYLSRVQRRPYTQVWPIALRQPLPTVPVPLLPPDPDVPLDLQAAVRACFDLVGYERLLDYSVPPPPPPLSDEEAAWAADLLRAAGLGQAPAF
;
A
#
# COMPACT_ATOMS: atom_id res chain seq x y z
N MET A 1 17.35 -10.30 -3.83
CA MET A 1 18.34 -9.24 -3.56
C MET A 1 17.65 -8.18 -2.71
N SER A 2 18.39 -7.37 -1.95
CA SER A 2 17.76 -6.28 -1.20
C SER A 2 17.33 -5.15 -2.13
N SER A 3 16.31 -4.38 -1.72
CA SER A 3 15.91 -3.14 -2.37
C SER A 3 17.13 -2.26 -2.71
N PRO A 4 17.17 -1.61 -3.89
CA PRO A 4 18.22 -0.64 -4.22
C PRO A 4 18.08 0.66 -3.40
N PHE A 5 16.94 0.88 -2.76
CA PHE A 5 16.68 2.03 -1.91
C PHE A 5 17.03 1.73 -0.44
N PRO A 6 17.56 2.71 0.31
CA PRO A 6 17.92 2.53 1.71
C PRO A 6 16.70 2.31 2.63
N GLY A 7 15.52 2.76 2.19
CA GLY A 7 14.26 2.71 2.91
C GLY A 7 13.17 1.99 2.12
N MET A 8 12.03 2.68 1.97
CA MET A 8 10.96 2.26 1.08
C MET A 8 11.41 2.38 -0.39
N ASP A 9 11.06 1.39 -1.21
CA ASP A 9 11.22 1.45 -2.66
C ASP A 9 9.99 2.12 -3.29
N PRO A 10 10.10 3.33 -3.87
CA PRO A 10 8.96 4.04 -4.43
C PRO A 10 8.28 3.32 -5.61
N TYR A 11 8.96 2.37 -6.26
CA TYR A 11 8.41 1.58 -7.36
C TYR A 11 7.36 0.57 -6.92
N LEU A 12 7.34 0.19 -5.63
CA LEU A 12 6.34 -0.73 -5.08
C LEU A 12 4.95 -0.09 -4.92
N GLU A 13 4.84 1.24 -5.02
CA GLU A 13 3.60 1.97 -4.78
C GLU A 13 2.59 1.88 -5.94
N GLY A 14 2.92 1.12 -6.99
CA GLY A 14 2.07 0.87 -8.16
C GLY A 14 1.38 -0.50 -8.07
N GLU A 15 1.46 -1.26 -9.16
CA GLU A 15 0.79 -2.57 -9.31
C GLU A 15 1.18 -3.60 -8.24
N MET A 16 2.40 -3.50 -7.71
CA MET A 16 2.92 -4.43 -6.69
C MET A 16 2.50 -4.06 -5.26
N TRP A 17 1.77 -2.95 -5.06
CA TRP A 17 1.42 -2.51 -3.71
C TRP A 17 0.55 -3.54 -2.98
N GLN A 18 -0.41 -4.17 -3.66
CA GLN A 18 -1.30 -5.14 -3.04
C GLN A 18 -0.52 -6.35 -2.52
N GLU A 19 0.41 -6.89 -3.32
CA GLU A 19 1.29 -7.98 -2.90
C GLU A 19 2.18 -7.56 -1.72
N LEU A 20 2.74 -6.35 -1.75
CA LEU A 20 3.51 -5.81 -0.63
C LEU A 20 2.66 -5.68 0.62
N HIS A 21 1.44 -5.16 0.51
CA HIS A 21 0.53 -4.97 1.64
C HIS A 21 0.28 -6.28 2.38
N GLU A 22 -0.01 -7.33 1.63
CA GLU A 22 -0.31 -8.64 2.20
C GLU A 22 0.92 -9.31 2.82
N THR A 23 2.05 -9.31 2.10
CA THR A 23 3.30 -9.89 2.59
C THR A 23 3.87 -9.12 3.77
N LEU A 24 3.73 -7.78 3.79
CA LEU A 24 4.15 -6.93 4.90
C LEU A 24 3.36 -7.20 6.17
N ALA A 25 2.04 -7.40 6.08
CA ALA A 25 1.23 -7.81 7.23
C ALA A 25 1.74 -9.15 7.81
N GLY A 26 2.06 -10.11 6.93
CA GLY A 26 2.66 -11.39 7.31
C GLY A 26 4.03 -11.23 7.99
N ALA A 27 4.91 -10.40 7.43
CA ALA A 27 6.25 -10.13 7.95
C ALA A 27 6.20 -9.44 9.33
N ILE A 28 5.33 -8.43 9.48
CA ILE A 28 5.08 -7.76 10.76
C ILE A 28 4.60 -8.76 11.81
N ARG A 29 3.63 -9.61 11.49
CA ARG A 29 3.16 -10.67 12.41
C ARG A 29 4.32 -11.59 12.82
N ALA A 30 5.11 -12.06 11.85
CA ALA A 30 6.23 -12.97 12.13
C ALA A 30 7.29 -12.33 13.04
N GLN A 31 7.56 -11.03 12.85
CA GLN A 31 8.49 -10.26 13.68
C GLN A 31 7.97 -10.05 15.11
N LEU A 32 6.68 -9.77 15.27
CA LEU A 32 6.10 -9.49 16.58
C LEU A 32 5.87 -10.75 17.43
N MET A 33 5.44 -11.86 16.81
CA MET A 33 5.05 -13.08 17.53
C MET A 33 6.05 -13.58 18.60
N PRO A 34 7.37 -13.63 18.35
CA PRO A 34 8.35 -14.06 19.37
C PRO A 34 8.36 -13.22 20.65
N HIS A 35 7.93 -11.95 20.57
CA HIS A 35 7.90 -11.01 21.70
C HIS A 35 6.54 -10.97 22.43
N LEU A 36 5.51 -11.60 21.85
CA LEU A 36 4.14 -11.56 22.36
C LEU A 36 3.79 -12.77 23.24
N VAL A 37 4.49 -13.89 23.04
CA VAL A 37 4.24 -15.15 23.76
C VAL A 37 4.62 -15.01 25.25
N PRO A 38 3.84 -15.59 26.18
CA PRO A 38 2.61 -16.37 25.97
C PRO A 38 1.31 -15.55 26.07
N ARG A 39 1.38 -14.28 26.46
CA ARG A 39 0.20 -13.50 26.87
C ARG A 39 -0.59 -12.96 25.68
N TYR A 40 0.08 -12.63 24.60
CA TYR A 40 -0.52 -12.00 23.43
C TYR A 40 -0.34 -12.87 22.19
N VAL A 41 -1.20 -12.62 21.20
CA VAL A 41 -1.11 -13.18 19.86
C VAL A 41 -1.31 -12.07 18.82
N ALA A 42 -0.52 -12.09 17.75
CA ALA A 42 -0.73 -11.25 16.58
C ALA A 42 -1.49 -12.06 15.51
N LEU A 43 -2.67 -11.59 15.11
CA LEU A 43 -3.52 -12.19 14.10
C LEU A 43 -3.60 -11.28 12.87
N LEU A 44 -3.73 -11.88 11.69
CA LEU A 44 -4.07 -11.13 10.48
C LEU A 44 -5.60 -11.02 10.38
N ALA A 45 -6.11 -9.80 10.30
CA ALA A 45 -7.53 -9.54 10.07
C ALA A 45 -7.71 -9.04 8.64
N LYS A 46 -8.65 -9.63 7.90
CA LYS A 46 -8.98 -9.26 6.52
C LYS A 46 -10.25 -8.42 6.51
N ARG A 47 -10.23 -7.29 5.80
CA ARG A 47 -11.42 -6.52 5.44
C ARG A 47 -11.49 -6.37 3.93
N TYR A 48 -12.68 -6.12 3.40
CA TYR A 48 -12.86 -5.75 2.00
C TYR A 48 -13.31 -4.29 1.94
N VAL A 49 -12.72 -3.52 1.05
CA VAL A 49 -13.12 -2.14 0.75
C VAL A 49 -13.60 -2.12 -0.68
N LEU A 50 -14.77 -1.52 -0.91
CA LEU A 50 -15.32 -1.37 -2.25
C LEU A 50 -14.56 -0.24 -2.96
N ASP A 51 -13.89 -0.57 -4.06
CA ASP A 51 -13.31 0.41 -4.97
C ASP A 51 -14.18 0.56 -6.21
N ARG A 52 -14.29 1.81 -6.67
CA ARG A 52 -14.94 2.14 -7.95
C ARG A 52 -13.86 2.71 -8.84
N PRO A 53 -13.21 1.89 -9.68
CA PRO A 53 -12.19 2.40 -10.58
C PRO A 53 -12.80 3.50 -11.45
N ALA A 54 -12.27 4.71 -11.34
CA ALA A 54 -12.69 5.81 -12.19
C ALA A 54 -12.24 5.49 -13.62
N LEU A 55 -13.17 4.98 -14.44
CA LEU A 55 -13.00 5.00 -15.88
C LEU A 55 -13.04 6.47 -16.26
N GLY A 56 -11.86 7.03 -16.56
CA GLY A 56 -11.66 8.44 -16.87
C GLY A 56 -12.49 8.87 -18.08
N ILE A 57 -13.74 9.25 -17.84
CA ILE A 57 -14.60 9.89 -18.82
C ILE A 57 -14.50 11.38 -18.53
N VAL A 58 -13.64 12.05 -19.31
CA VAL A 58 -13.43 13.50 -19.36
C VAL A 58 -12.65 14.10 -18.17
N GLY A 59 -11.31 14.12 -18.31
CA GLY A 59 -10.44 15.01 -17.56
C GLY A 59 -9.20 14.36 -16.97
N LEU A 60 -8.14 14.23 -17.78
CA LEU A 60 -6.82 13.65 -17.46
C LEU A 60 -6.89 12.19 -16.93
N PRO A 61 -5.90 11.33 -17.22
CA PRO A 61 -5.87 10.00 -16.63
C PRO A 61 -5.63 10.15 -15.13
N SER A 62 -6.70 10.12 -14.32
CA SER A 62 -6.56 9.70 -12.93
C SER A 62 -6.22 8.22 -12.97
N GLU A 63 -5.00 7.92 -12.56
CA GLU A 63 -4.38 6.61 -12.56
C GLU A 63 -5.29 5.47 -12.16
N ARG A 64 -5.27 4.44 -13.00
CA ARG A 64 -5.82 3.15 -12.64
C ARG A 64 -4.92 2.54 -11.57
N VAL A 65 -5.39 2.49 -10.32
CA VAL A 65 -4.89 1.50 -9.38
C VAL A 65 -5.56 0.19 -9.79
N ILE A 66 -4.82 -0.66 -10.49
CA ILE A 66 -5.31 -1.96 -10.94
C ILE A 66 -5.01 -2.96 -9.81
N TYR A 67 -6.05 -3.58 -9.27
CA TYR A 67 -5.92 -4.74 -8.38
C TYR A 67 -6.11 -6.01 -9.24
N PRO A 68 -5.08 -6.83 -9.45
CA PRO A 68 -5.19 -7.95 -10.36
C PRO A 68 -5.80 -9.18 -9.68
N ASP A 69 -7.09 -9.47 -9.92
CA ASP A 69 -7.69 -10.73 -9.45
C ASP A 69 -7.62 -11.87 -10.50
N VAL A 70 -7.57 -11.58 -11.82
CA VAL A 70 -7.25 -12.52 -12.91
C VAL A 70 -6.73 -11.75 -14.13
N HIS A 71 -5.57 -12.13 -14.68
CA HIS A 71 -4.98 -11.50 -15.87
C HIS A 71 -5.43 -12.24 -17.15
N VAL A 72 -6.27 -11.61 -17.99
CA VAL A 72 -6.30 -11.85 -19.44
C VAL A 72 -6.31 -10.48 -20.12
N VAL A 73 -5.13 -9.96 -20.42
CA VAL A 73 -4.99 -8.79 -21.29
C VAL A 73 -4.88 -9.33 -22.71
N THR A 74 -6.01 -9.37 -23.42
CA THR A 74 -5.99 -9.30 -24.87
C THR A 74 -5.95 -7.83 -25.24
N THR A 75 -4.77 -7.33 -25.57
CA THR A 75 -4.67 -6.11 -26.39
C THR A 75 -5.47 -6.36 -27.66
N PRO A 76 -6.51 -5.55 -27.99
CA PRO A 76 -7.14 -5.67 -29.28
C PRO A 76 -6.07 -5.31 -30.31
N ASP A 77 -5.68 -6.27 -31.13
CA ASP A 77 -4.92 -5.99 -32.34
C ASP A 77 -5.69 -4.92 -33.12
N ALA A 78 -5.04 -3.79 -33.40
CA ALA A 78 -5.58 -2.84 -34.35
C ALA A 78 -5.81 -3.57 -35.68
N PRO A 79 -7.04 -3.63 -36.21
CA PRO A 79 -7.29 -4.43 -37.40
C PRO A 79 -6.56 -3.82 -38.59
N SER A 80 -5.54 -4.54 -39.06
CA SER A 80 -4.84 -4.27 -40.31
C SER A 80 -5.67 -4.84 -41.48
N SER A 81 -6.19 -3.90 -42.27
CA SER A 81 -6.63 -3.93 -43.66
C SER A 81 -7.01 -5.24 -44.41
N ARG A 82 -8.13 -5.12 -45.15
CA ARG A 82 -8.48 -5.69 -46.48
C ARG A 82 -9.05 -7.13 -46.55
N GLY A 83 -10.38 -7.17 -46.76
CA GLY A 83 -11.02 -7.75 -47.96
C GLY A 83 -11.24 -9.26 -48.02
N ALA A 84 -12.47 -9.69 -47.74
CA ALA A 84 -13.12 -10.83 -48.38
C ALA A 84 -14.65 -10.73 -48.19
N GLU A 85 -15.41 -10.84 -49.27
CA GLU A 85 -16.87 -10.94 -49.24
C GLU A 85 -17.28 -12.34 -48.77
N GLU A 86 -18.01 -12.42 -47.66
CA GLU A 86 -18.84 -13.57 -47.32
C GLU A 86 -20.19 -13.07 -46.79
N ALA A 87 -21.28 -13.63 -47.34
CA ALA A 87 -22.64 -13.33 -46.97
C ALA A 87 -22.96 -13.90 -45.58
N GLY A 88 -22.57 -13.16 -44.54
CA GLY A 88 -22.96 -13.38 -43.15
C GLY A 88 -24.18 -12.54 -42.78
N VAL A 89 -25.03 -13.07 -41.90
CA VAL A 89 -26.10 -12.30 -41.25
C VAL A 89 -25.48 -11.02 -40.66
N ALA A 90 -25.92 -9.85 -41.14
CA ALA A 90 -25.41 -8.57 -40.68
C ALA A 90 -25.77 -8.40 -39.19
N VAL A 91 -24.80 -8.64 -38.31
CA VAL A 91 -24.92 -8.34 -36.89
C VAL A 91 -24.94 -6.82 -36.78
N ALA A 92 -26.00 -6.28 -36.16
CA ALA A 92 -26.09 -4.84 -35.93
C ALA A 92 -24.94 -4.40 -35.02
N GLU A 93 -24.13 -3.46 -35.49
CA GLU A 93 -23.07 -2.85 -34.69
C GLU A 93 -23.69 -2.04 -33.54
N PRO A 94 -23.08 -2.06 -32.33
CA PRO A 94 -23.61 -1.33 -31.19
C PRO A 94 -23.61 0.18 -31.46
N ALA A 95 -24.72 0.85 -31.14
CA ALA A 95 -24.85 2.29 -31.34
C ALA A 95 -23.96 3.13 -30.39
N VAL A 96 -23.63 2.58 -29.22
CA VAL A 96 -22.74 3.18 -28.23
C VAL A 96 -22.15 2.10 -27.35
N GLU A 97 -20.89 2.27 -26.98
CA GLU A 97 -20.23 1.48 -25.94
C GLU A 97 -20.03 2.40 -24.73
N LEU A 98 -20.69 2.08 -23.63
CA LEU A 98 -20.57 2.81 -22.36
C LEU A 98 -19.96 1.90 -21.31
N PRO A 99 -19.03 2.41 -20.48
CA PRO A 99 -18.48 1.61 -19.39
C PRO A 99 -19.57 1.27 -18.36
N SER A 100 -19.62 0.01 -17.96
CA SER A 100 -20.46 -0.41 -16.83
C SER A 100 -19.84 0.05 -15.51
N PRO A 101 -20.65 0.45 -14.50
CA PRO A 101 -20.13 0.71 -13.16
C PRO A 101 -19.71 -0.63 -12.53
N MET A 102 -18.41 -0.91 -12.57
CA MET A 102 -17.82 -2.06 -11.90
C MET A 102 -17.41 -1.65 -10.49
N ILE A 103 -17.74 -2.49 -9.51
CA ILE A 103 -17.28 -2.36 -8.12
C ILE A 103 -16.31 -3.51 -7.89
N GLU A 104 -15.13 -3.19 -7.39
CA GLU A 104 -14.08 -4.15 -7.06
C GLU A 104 -13.97 -4.27 -5.53
N GLU A 105 -13.87 -5.49 -5.01
CA GLU A 105 -13.68 -5.74 -3.58
C GLU A 105 -12.20 -5.90 -3.26
N VAL A 106 -11.55 -4.84 -2.79
CA VAL A 106 -10.11 -4.87 -2.49
C VAL A 106 -9.87 -5.43 -1.09
N PRO A 107 -9.17 -6.57 -0.96
CA PRO A 107 -8.85 -7.15 0.33
C PRO A 107 -7.72 -6.37 1.03
N LEU A 108 -7.92 -5.95 2.27
CA LEU A 108 -6.89 -5.29 3.07
C LEU A 108 -6.63 -6.08 4.36
N LEU A 109 -5.36 -6.34 4.63
CA LEU A 109 -4.90 -6.93 5.88
C LEU A 109 -4.51 -5.88 6.93
N SER A 110 -4.87 -6.15 8.18
CA SER A 110 -4.31 -5.49 9.36
C SER A 110 -3.73 -6.53 10.32
N VAL A 111 -2.83 -6.10 11.20
CA VAL A 111 -2.31 -6.96 12.28
C VAL A 111 -2.99 -6.58 13.59
N GLU A 112 -3.69 -7.53 14.19
CA GLU A 112 -4.38 -7.36 15.46
C GLU A 112 -3.62 -8.08 16.58
N ILE A 113 -3.16 -7.33 17.58
CA ILE A 113 -2.60 -7.88 18.81
C ILE A 113 -3.74 -8.06 19.81
N ARG A 114 -3.92 -9.31 20.26
CA ARG A 114 -4.95 -9.68 21.23
C ARG A 114 -4.37 -10.33 22.46
N ASP A 115 -4.92 -10.00 23.63
CA ASP A 115 -4.66 -10.75 24.87
C ASP A 115 -5.33 -12.13 24.76
N VAL A 116 -4.56 -13.20 25.01
CA VAL A 116 -5.03 -14.58 24.80
C VAL A 116 -6.09 -14.97 25.82
N ALA A 117 -5.95 -14.51 27.08
CA ALA A 117 -6.84 -14.91 28.16
C ALA A 117 -8.24 -14.28 28.02
N GLN A 118 -8.29 -12.99 27.68
CA GLN A 118 -9.54 -12.22 27.60
C GLN A 118 -10.03 -12.00 26.17
N ARG A 119 -9.25 -12.40 25.16
CA ARG A 119 -9.49 -12.12 23.73
C ARG A 119 -9.65 -10.63 23.40
N LEU A 120 -9.15 -9.78 24.30
CA LEU A 120 -9.23 -8.33 24.19
C LEU A 120 -8.32 -7.85 23.07
N LEU A 121 -8.85 -7.01 22.18
CA LEU A 121 -8.05 -6.33 21.17
C LEU A 121 -7.26 -5.21 21.82
N VAL A 122 -5.93 -5.34 21.79
CA VAL A 122 -5.00 -4.43 22.46
C VAL A 122 -4.52 -3.38 21.48
N THR A 123 -4.00 -3.80 20.34
CA THR A 123 -3.39 -2.91 19.33
C THR A 123 -3.77 -3.37 17.94
N ILE A 124 -4.20 -2.45 17.10
CA ILE A 124 -4.38 -2.66 15.66
C ILE A 124 -3.26 -1.94 14.94
N LEU A 125 -2.58 -2.66 14.04
CA LEU A 125 -1.64 -2.12 13.09
C LEU A 125 -2.34 -2.10 11.72
N GLU A 126 -2.72 -0.90 11.27
CA GLU A 126 -3.33 -0.65 9.96
C GLU A 126 -2.24 -0.29 8.96
N ILE A 127 -2.08 -1.08 7.90
CA ILE A 127 -1.24 -0.72 6.75
C ILE A 127 -2.16 0.00 5.76
N LEU A 128 -1.88 1.27 5.46
CA LEU A 128 -2.73 2.02 4.53
C LEU A 128 -2.57 1.48 3.11
N SER A 129 -3.65 1.47 2.35
CA SER A 129 -3.65 1.13 0.93
C SER A 129 -4.15 2.30 0.09
N PRO A 130 -3.96 2.29 -1.25
CA PRO A 130 -4.42 3.37 -2.11
C PRO A 130 -5.93 3.63 -1.99
N VAL A 131 -6.75 2.56 -1.83
CA VAL A 131 -8.20 2.71 -1.58
C VAL A 131 -8.50 3.48 -0.29
N ASN A 132 -7.65 3.41 0.74
CA ASN A 132 -7.86 4.17 1.99
C ASN A 132 -7.51 5.66 1.87
N LYS A 133 -7.02 6.11 0.71
CA LYS A 133 -6.48 7.47 0.54
C LYS A 133 -7.17 8.28 -0.56
N HIS A 134 -8.14 7.70 -1.27
CA HIS A 134 -8.87 8.35 -2.36
C HIS A 134 -10.39 8.21 -2.24
N GLY A 135 -11.13 9.15 -2.83
CA GLY A 135 -12.57 9.04 -3.06
C GLY A 135 -13.40 8.68 -1.83
N GLU A 136 -14.25 7.66 -1.98
CA GLU A 136 -15.12 7.11 -0.93
C GLU A 136 -14.32 6.34 0.12
N GLY A 137 -13.33 5.52 -0.28
CA GLY A 137 -12.51 4.75 0.65
C GLY A 137 -11.67 5.60 1.63
N ALA A 138 -11.31 6.84 1.26
CA ALA A 138 -10.72 7.80 2.19
C ALA A 138 -11.70 8.26 3.29
N ARG A 139 -12.99 8.44 2.94
CA ARG A 139 -14.02 8.81 3.92
C ARG A 139 -14.33 7.64 4.83
N ASP A 140 -14.49 6.45 4.26
CA ASP A 140 -14.72 5.21 5.01
C ASP A 140 -13.59 4.94 6.00
N TYR A 141 -12.34 5.13 5.57
CA TYR A 141 -11.18 5.00 6.45
C TYR A 141 -11.19 6.05 7.57
N ALA A 142 -11.49 7.32 7.25
CA ALA A 142 -11.56 8.38 8.25
C ALA A 142 -12.65 8.11 9.31
N GLU A 143 -13.84 7.64 8.90
CA GLU A 143 -14.92 7.24 9.80
C GLU A 143 -14.50 6.04 10.67
N ARG A 144 -13.95 4.99 10.06
CA ARG A 144 -13.42 3.82 10.78
C ARG A 144 -12.37 4.23 11.80
N ARG A 145 -11.46 5.12 11.43
CA ARG A 145 -10.43 5.66 12.32
C ARG A 145 -11.08 6.34 13.53
N MET A 146 -12.10 7.17 13.34
CA MET A 146 -12.82 7.80 14.44
C MET A 146 -13.49 6.76 15.36
N GLU A 147 -14.09 5.71 14.81
CA GLU A 147 -14.66 4.63 15.63
C GLU A 147 -13.59 3.88 16.43
N LEU A 148 -12.45 3.56 15.82
CA LEU A 148 -11.33 2.92 16.52
C LEU A 148 -10.79 3.78 17.67
N LEU A 149 -10.71 5.10 17.47
CA LEU A 149 -10.27 6.04 18.51
C LEU A 149 -11.23 6.15 19.71
N LYS A 150 -12.49 5.72 19.58
CA LYS A 150 -13.44 5.62 20.69
C LYS A 150 -13.26 4.34 21.53
N THR A 151 -12.61 3.32 20.99
CA THR A 151 -12.39 2.03 21.67
C THR A 151 -11.17 2.05 22.59
N HIS A 152 -11.03 1.10 23.52
CA HIS A 152 -9.80 0.94 24.34
C HIS A 152 -8.66 0.21 23.61
N THR A 153 -8.53 0.43 22.29
CA THR A 153 -7.53 -0.22 21.43
C THR A 153 -6.49 0.79 20.98
N HIS A 154 -5.20 0.47 21.03
CA HIS A 154 -4.15 1.28 20.42
C HIS A 154 -4.23 1.19 18.89
N LEU A 155 -3.94 2.28 18.19
CA LEU A 155 -3.95 2.32 16.73
C LEU A 155 -2.58 2.76 16.21
N LEU A 156 -1.91 1.88 15.48
CA LEU A 156 -0.67 2.15 14.74
C LEU A 156 -1.00 2.13 13.25
N GLU A 157 -0.83 3.24 12.55
CA GLU A 157 -1.13 3.39 11.13
C GLU A 157 0.20 3.53 10.37
N ILE A 158 0.43 2.67 9.38
CA ILE A 158 1.65 2.61 8.58
C ILE A 158 1.30 3.09 7.17
N ASP A 159 1.78 4.28 6.80
CA ASP A 159 1.53 4.93 5.51
C ASP A 159 2.83 4.98 4.69
N LEU A 160 3.08 3.94 3.88
CA LEU A 160 4.21 3.89 2.95
C LEU A 160 3.81 4.24 1.51
N LEU A 161 2.76 5.06 1.35
CA LEU A 161 2.29 5.57 0.06
C LEU A 161 2.53 7.08 -0.03
N ARG A 162 3.17 7.56 -1.09
CA ARG A 162 3.39 8.98 -1.37
C ARG A 162 2.12 9.66 -1.86
N GLN A 163 1.34 8.96 -2.68
CA GLN A 163 0.09 9.46 -3.24
C GLN A 163 -1.08 9.37 -2.26
N GLY A 164 -2.09 10.20 -2.53
CA GLY A 164 -3.37 10.19 -1.85
C GLY A 164 -3.44 11.06 -0.60
N THR A 165 -4.63 11.11 -0.02
CA THR A 165 -4.93 11.94 1.13
C THR A 165 -4.28 11.37 2.38
N ARG A 166 -3.62 12.23 3.17
CA ARG A 166 -3.09 11.86 4.49
C ARG A 166 -4.21 11.81 5.53
N ILE A 167 -3.99 11.07 6.62
CA ILE A 167 -4.95 11.07 7.73
C ILE A 167 -5.13 12.49 8.28
N GLN A 168 -6.36 12.81 8.69
CA GLN A 168 -6.67 14.12 9.24
C GLN A 168 -6.27 14.20 10.72
N LEU A 169 -5.42 15.18 11.04
CA LEU A 169 -5.00 15.52 12.39
C LEU A 169 -5.33 17.00 12.67
N LEU A 170 -5.41 17.38 13.96
CA LEU A 170 -5.51 18.78 14.36
C LEU A 170 -4.13 19.44 14.27
N GLY A 171 -3.70 19.73 13.03
CA GLY A 171 -2.38 20.24 12.69
C GLY A 171 -1.73 19.42 11.58
N GLU A 172 -0.71 19.99 10.94
CA GLU A 172 0.01 19.34 9.85
C GLU A 172 1.33 18.74 10.36
N PRO A 173 1.59 17.44 10.15
CA PRO A 173 2.90 16.88 10.43
C PRO A 173 3.96 17.47 9.48
N PRO A 174 5.26 17.41 9.84
CA PRO A 174 6.32 17.81 8.93
C PRO A 174 6.20 17.06 7.59
N PRO A 175 6.40 17.73 6.44
CA PRO A 175 6.23 17.10 5.14
C PRO A 175 7.26 15.97 4.95
N ALA A 176 6.75 14.79 4.59
CA ALA A 176 7.51 13.61 4.27
C ALA A 176 6.72 12.72 3.29
N PRO A 177 7.42 11.88 2.50
CA PRO A 177 6.78 10.92 1.60
C PRO A 177 6.02 9.82 2.33
N TYR A 178 6.51 9.38 3.50
CA TYR A 178 5.92 8.29 4.27
C TYR A 178 5.76 8.67 5.74
N TYR A 179 4.85 8.00 6.43
CA TYR A 179 4.57 8.24 7.83
C TYR A 179 4.23 6.97 8.59
N VAL A 180 4.54 6.99 9.89
CA VAL A 180 3.90 6.10 10.87
C VAL A 180 3.17 6.98 11.89
N TYR A 181 1.96 6.59 12.24
CA TYR A 181 1.13 7.28 13.22
C TYR A 181 0.79 6.34 14.37
N LEU A 182 0.92 6.79 15.61
CA LEU A 182 0.54 6.00 16.79
C LEU A 182 -0.39 6.79 17.70
N SER A 183 -1.63 6.33 17.81
CA SER A 183 -2.58 6.77 18.83
C SER A 183 -2.62 5.76 19.98
N ARG A 184 -2.09 6.17 21.13
CA ARG A 184 -2.16 5.37 22.36
C ARG A 184 -3.40 5.74 23.15
N VAL A 185 -4.12 4.73 23.63
CA VAL A 185 -5.34 4.91 24.45
C VAL A 185 -5.09 5.88 25.61
N GLN A 186 -3.98 5.72 26.33
CA GLN A 186 -3.64 6.50 27.51
C GLN A 186 -3.16 7.93 27.18
N ARG A 187 -2.86 8.23 25.92
CA ARG A 187 -2.38 9.54 25.47
C ARG A 187 -3.38 10.27 24.57
N ARG A 188 -4.60 9.76 24.40
CA ARG A 188 -5.60 10.47 23.60
C ARG A 188 -5.93 11.84 24.22
N PRO A 189 -6.14 12.88 23.39
CA PRO A 189 -6.32 12.86 21.93
C PRO A 189 -5.02 12.95 21.09
N TYR A 190 -3.83 12.78 21.67
CA TYR A 190 -2.57 12.94 20.95
C TYR A 190 -2.22 11.72 20.08
N THR A 191 -1.69 12.00 18.87
CA THR A 191 -1.11 11.00 17.95
C THR A 191 0.38 11.31 17.81
N GLN A 192 1.23 10.31 18.03
CA GLN A 192 2.66 10.41 17.76
C GLN A 192 2.91 10.15 16.27
N VAL A 193 3.79 10.92 15.64
CA VAL A 193 4.03 10.84 14.19
C VAL A 193 5.51 10.70 13.93
N TRP A 194 5.87 9.74 13.08
CA TRP A 194 7.22 9.58 12.53
C TRP A 194 7.17 9.92 11.03
N PRO A 195 7.58 11.13 10.62
CA PRO A 195 7.80 11.45 9.22
C PRO A 195 9.02 10.69 8.71
N ILE A 196 8.92 10.13 7.50
CA ILE A 196 9.98 9.30 6.91
C ILE A 196 10.34 9.83 5.54
N ALA A 197 11.58 10.32 5.40
CA ALA A 197 12.14 10.79 4.14
C ALA A 197 12.41 9.64 3.15
N LEU A 198 12.41 9.91 1.85
CA LEU A 198 12.66 8.88 0.83
C LEU A 198 14.06 8.25 0.96
N ARG A 199 15.05 9.08 1.35
CA ARG A 199 16.46 8.69 1.42
C ARG A 199 16.86 8.02 2.73
N GLN A 200 15.95 7.86 3.69
CA GLN A 200 16.25 7.31 5.00
C GLN A 200 15.72 5.87 5.14
N PRO A 201 16.40 5.02 5.93
CA PRO A 201 15.85 3.71 6.27
C PRO A 201 14.55 3.84 7.06
N LEU A 202 13.65 2.87 6.89
CA LEU A 202 12.42 2.80 7.66
C LEU A 202 12.75 2.63 9.16
N PRO A 203 12.05 3.35 10.05
CA PRO A 203 12.37 3.36 11.46
C PRO A 203 11.91 2.08 12.17
N THR A 204 12.55 1.77 13.30
CA THR A 204 11.95 0.90 14.30
C THR A 204 10.94 1.70 15.13
N VAL A 205 9.68 1.25 15.18
CA VAL A 205 8.58 1.93 15.87
C VAL A 205 8.02 1.09 17.01
N PRO A 206 7.47 1.72 18.08
CA PRO A 206 6.92 0.98 19.20
C PRO A 206 5.53 0.44 18.90
N VAL A 207 5.29 -0.81 19.26
CA VAL A 207 3.97 -1.46 19.22
C VAL A 207 3.47 -1.64 20.66
N PRO A 208 2.48 -0.86 21.10
CA PRO A 208 2.05 -0.90 22.49
C PRO A 208 1.36 -2.21 22.88
N LEU A 209 1.48 -2.57 24.15
CA LEU A 209 0.74 -3.64 24.81
C LEU A 209 -0.06 -3.09 25.99
N LEU A 210 -0.74 -3.96 26.76
CA LEU A 210 -1.43 -3.52 27.97
C LEU A 210 -0.41 -3.23 29.07
N PRO A 211 -0.57 -2.15 29.86
CA PRO A 211 0.22 -1.94 31.05
C PRO A 211 0.16 -3.15 32.00
N PRO A 212 1.26 -3.52 32.68
CA PRO A 212 2.56 -2.84 32.71
C PRO A 212 3.54 -3.28 31.61
N ASP A 213 3.09 -4.05 30.62
CA ASP A 213 4.00 -4.65 29.63
C ASP A 213 4.59 -3.56 28.71
N PRO A 214 5.90 -3.60 28.42
CA PRO A 214 6.55 -2.61 27.59
C PRO A 214 6.13 -2.75 26.11
N ASP A 215 6.34 -1.69 25.33
CA ASP A 215 6.14 -1.75 23.89
C ASP A 215 7.10 -2.76 23.24
N VAL A 216 6.60 -3.47 22.22
CA VAL A 216 7.42 -4.33 21.38
C VAL A 216 8.04 -3.49 20.26
N PRO A 217 9.36 -3.56 20.00
CA PRO A 217 9.96 -2.88 18.87
C PRO A 217 9.57 -3.56 17.54
N LEU A 218 9.06 -2.79 16.59
CA LEU A 218 8.80 -3.23 15.22
C LEU A 218 9.79 -2.57 14.27
N ASP A 219 10.77 -3.33 13.78
CA ASP A 219 11.73 -2.85 12.78
C ASP A 219 11.10 -2.97 11.37
N LEU A 220 10.54 -1.85 10.90
CA LEU A 220 9.86 -1.77 9.61
C LEU A 220 10.81 -2.01 8.43
N GLN A 221 12.09 -1.63 8.54
CA GLN A 221 13.06 -1.90 7.48
C GLN A 221 13.29 -3.40 7.34
N ALA A 222 13.43 -4.11 8.45
CA ALA A 222 13.55 -5.56 8.44
C ALA A 222 12.30 -6.24 7.88
N ALA A 223 11.09 -5.73 8.19
CA ALA A 223 9.84 -6.26 7.67
C ALA A 223 9.73 -6.11 6.14
N VAL A 224 10.04 -4.92 5.60
CA VAL A 224 10.05 -4.69 4.14
C VAL A 224 11.13 -5.52 3.46
N ARG A 225 12.33 -5.62 4.05
CA ARG A 225 13.39 -6.48 3.51
C ARG A 225 12.96 -7.94 3.43
N ALA A 226 12.25 -8.46 4.45
CA ALA A 226 11.72 -9.81 4.42
C ALA A 226 10.72 -10.03 3.27
N CYS A 227 9.95 -9.00 2.88
CA CYS A 227 9.06 -9.06 1.71
C CYS A 227 9.86 -9.13 0.40
N PHE A 228 10.92 -8.32 0.27
CA PHE A 228 11.85 -8.42 -0.86
C PHE A 228 12.49 -9.80 -0.97
N ASP A 229 12.96 -10.36 0.15
CA ASP A 229 13.59 -11.68 0.16
C ASP A 229 12.59 -12.80 -0.18
N LEU A 230 11.31 -12.63 0.19
CA LEU A 230 10.24 -13.59 -0.09
C LEU A 230 9.79 -13.57 -1.56
N VAL A 231 9.50 -12.39 -2.11
CA VAL A 231 8.88 -12.24 -3.44
C VAL A 231 9.94 -12.08 -4.55
N GLY A 232 11.02 -11.38 -4.25
CA GLY A 232 12.04 -10.99 -5.24
C GLY A 232 11.51 -9.94 -6.21
N TYR A 233 10.98 -8.82 -5.68
CA TYR A 233 10.38 -7.71 -6.44
C TYR A 233 11.29 -7.13 -7.51
N GLU A 234 12.61 -7.22 -7.35
CA GLU A 234 13.59 -6.74 -8.33
C GLU A 234 13.44 -7.36 -9.72
N ARG A 235 12.73 -8.50 -9.82
CA ARG A 235 12.43 -9.18 -11.09
C ARG A 235 11.10 -8.76 -11.70
N LEU A 236 10.25 -8.10 -10.92
CA LEU A 236 8.89 -7.71 -11.28
C LEU A 236 8.77 -6.21 -11.54
N LEU A 237 9.62 -5.40 -10.90
CA LEU A 237 9.63 -3.95 -11.05
C LEU A 237 10.45 -3.51 -12.26
N ASP A 238 9.84 -2.68 -13.10
CA ASP A 238 10.53 -2.00 -14.20
C ASP A 238 11.17 -0.70 -13.70
N TYR A 239 12.46 -0.76 -13.38
CA TYR A 239 13.24 0.42 -12.97
C TYR A 239 13.68 1.33 -14.13
N SER A 240 13.26 1.04 -15.37
CA SER A 240 13.58 1.89 -16.53
C SER A 240 12.61 3.06 -16.71
N VAL A 241 11.43 2.98 -16.10
CA VAL A 241 10.42 4.05 -16.07
C VAL A 241 10.49 4.82 -14.76
N PRO A 242 9.98 6.06 -14.66
CA PRO A 242 9.85 6.74 -13.37
C PRO A 242 8.93 5.95 -12.42
N PRO A 243 9.15 6.03 -11.08
CA PRO A 243 8.24 5.39 -10.14
C PRO A 243 6.83 5.98 -10.26
N PRO A 244 5.80 5.28 -9.76
CA PRO A 244 4.45 5.79 -9.65
C PRO A 244 4.43 7.17 -8.98
N PRO A 245 3.51 8.05 -9.36
CA PRO A 245 3.43 9.39 -8.83
C PRO A 245 3.05 9.42 -7.34
N PRO A 246 3.19 10.58 -6.69
CA PRO A 246 3.65 11.86 -7.22
C PRO A 246 5.07 11.79 -7.80
N PRO A 247 5.37 12.55 -8.87
CA PRO A 247 6.70 12.57 -9.45
C PRO A 247 7.71 12.96 -8.38
N LEU A 248 8.86 12.29 -8.39
CA LEU A 248 10.00 12.68 -7.56
C LEU A 248 10.43 14.10 -7.94
N SER A 249 10.90 14.86 -6.96
CA SER A 249 11.60 16.12 -7.27
C SER A 249 12.84 15.85 -8.12
N ASP A 250 13.34 16.85 -8.86
CA ASP A 250 14.53 16.68 -9.71
C ASP A 250 15.73 16.12 -8.93
N GLU A 251 15.89 16.54 -7.66
CA GLU A 251 16.95 16.07 -6.77
C GLU A 251 16.76 14.61 -6.34
N GLU A 252 15.53 14.20 -6.04
CA GLU A 252 15.20 12.81 -5.70
C GLU A 252 15.30 11.89 -6.91
N ALA A 253 14.88 12.36 -8.10
CA ALA A 253 14.98 11.62 -9.34
C ALA A 253 16.44 11.37 -9.74
N ALA A 254 17.30 12.39 -9.65
CA ALA A 254 18.74 12.25 -9.90
C ALA A 254 19.39 11.25 -8.93
N TRP A 255 19.07 11.36 -7.63
CA TRP A 255 19.55 10.44 -6.59
C TRP A 255 19.07 9.00 -6.82
N ALA A 256 17.79 8.80 -7.16
CA ALA A 256 17.25 7.48 -7.46
C ALA A 256 17.95 6.87 -8.68
N ALA A 257 18.19 7.66 -9.73
CA ALA A 257 18.90 7.20 -10.92
C ALA A 257 20.36 6.80 -10.62
N ASP A 258 21.05 7.51 -9.72
CA ASP A 258 22.38 7.12 -9.24
C ASP A 258 22.36 5.78 -8.49
N LEU A 259 21.39 5.58 -7.59
CA LEU A 259 21.24 4.32 -6.86
C LEU A 259 20.96 3.14 -7.79
N LEU A 260 20.04 3.32 -8.73
CA LEU A 260 19.69 2.29 -9.71
C LEU A 260 20.91 1.92 -10.56
N ARG A 261 21.63 2.92 -11.10
CA ARG A 261 22.89 2.68 -11.83
C ARG A 261 23.92 1.92 -11.01
N ALA A 262 24.11 2.28 -9.75
CA ALA A 262 25.05 1.59 -8.85
C ALA A 262 24.63 0.14 -8.57
N ALA A 263 23.33 -0.14 -8.54
CA ALA A 263 22.77 -1.47 -8.39
C ALA A 263 22.74 -2.29 -9.71
N GLY A 264 23.14 -1.69 -10.84
CA GLY A 264 23.04 -2.32 -12.16
C GLY A 264 21.60 -2.40 -12.71
N LEU A 265 20.69 -1.62 -12.14
CA LEU A 265 19.27 -1.54 -12.52
C LEU A 265 19.06 -0.21 -13.28
N GLY A 266 18.22 -0.18 -14.32
CA GLY A 266 17.92 1.06 -15.06
C GLY A 266 18.68 1.31 -16.38
N GLN A 267 19.28 0.27 -16.98
CA GLN A 267 19.57 0.28 -18.42
C GLN A 267 18.68 -0.76 -19.12
N ALA A 268 18.08 -0.38 -20.25
CA ALA A 268 17.40 -1.33 -21.12
C ALA A 268 18.38 -2.45 -21.50
N PRO A 269 17.97 -3.73 -21.55
CA PRO A 269 18.83 -4.79 -22.02
C PRO A 269 19.31 -4.45 -23.43
N ALA A 270 20.63 -4.46 -23.64
CA ALA A 270 21.21 -4.38 -24.97
C ALA A 270 20.86 -5.66 -25.72
N PHE A 271 19.85 -5.58 -26.60
CA PHE A 271 19.56 -6.58 -27.63
C PHE A 271 20.00 -6.03 -28.99
#